data_AF-I2QV12-F1
#
_entry.id   AF-I2QV12-F1
#
_cell.length_a   1.000
_cell.length_b   1.000
_cell.length_c   1.000
_cell.angle_alpha   90.00
_cell.angle_beta   90.00
_cell.angle_gamma   90.00
#
_symmetry.space_group_name_H-M   'P 1'
#
loop_
_entity.id
_entity.type
_entity.pdbx_description
1 polymer ?
#
loop_
_entity_poly.entity_id
_entity_poly.type
_entity_poly.pdbx_seq_one_letter_code
_entity_poly.pdbx_strand_id
1 'polypeptide(L)'
;MKFGFIAKHRGIWPVAWLCEAMGVSRSGFHAWLNRSPSARSRSDETVGQQVKVSFLASDQTYGARRVWRDLLADGVECGLHRVERLMRLQA
;
A
#
# COMPACT_ATOMS: atom_id res chain seq x y z
N MET A 1 -5.52 -7.44 -11.74
CA MET A 1 -5.61 -6.03 -12.20
C MET A 1 -5.05 -5.91 -13.62
N LYS A 2 -5.82 -5.39 -14.59
CA LYS A 2 -5.43 -5.33 -16.01
C LYS A 2 -4.14 -4.54 -16.26
N PHE A 3 -3.99 -3.36 -15.65
CA PHE A 3 -2.79 -2.53 -15.82
C PHE A 3 -1.51 -3.16 -15.25
N GLY A 4 -1.62 -3.92 -14.15
CA GLY A 4 -0.47 -4.65 -13.59
C GLY A 4 0.06 -5.73 -14.54
N PHE A 5 -0.84 -6.44 -15.25
CA PHE A 5 -0.45 -7.38 -16.29
C PHE A 5 0.30 -6.68 -17.44
N ILE A 6 -0.23 -5.55 -17.92
CA ILE A 6 0.40 -4.76 -18.98
C ILE A 6 1.78 -4.25 -18.55
N ALA A 7 1.89 -3.74 -17.31
CA ALA A 7 3.16 -3.26 -16.77
C ALA A 7 4.24 -4.35 -16.71
N LYS A 8 3.85 -5.58 -16.36
CA LYS A 8 4.76 -6.73 -16.28
C LYS A 8 5.27 -7.18 -17.66
N HIS A 9 4.44 -7.11 -18.70
CA HIS A 9 4.75 -7.67 -20.02
C HIS A 9 5.09 -6.63 -21.10
N ARG A 10 5.10 -5.33 -20.77
CA ARG A 10 5.44 -4.23 -21.70
C ARG A 10 6.85 -4.27 -22.30
N GLY A 11 7.75 -5.10 -21.75
CA GLY A 11 9.09 -5.33 -22.29
C GLY A 11 9.14 -6.44 -23.35
N ILE A 12 8.10 -7.26 -23.45
CA ILE A 12 7.99 -8.37 -24.40
C ILE A 12 7.10 -7.96 -25.58
N TRP A 13 5.97 -7.29 -25.30
CA TRP A 13 5.02 -6.83 -26.32
C TRP A 13 4.75 -5.33 -26.24
N PRO A 14 4.42 -4.68 -27.37
CA PRO A 14 4.04 -3.27 -27.37
C PRO A 14 2.84 -2.99 -26.45
N VAL A 15 2.94 -1.92 -25.66
CA VAL A 15 1.88 -1.49 -24.73
C VAL A 15 0.54 -1.29 -25.44
N ALA A 16 0.55 -0.77 -26.67
CA ALA A 16 -0.67 -0.59 -27.47
C ALA A 16 -1.44 -1.90 -27.65
N TRP A 17 -0.73 -2.98 -27.98
CA TRP A 17 -1.30 -4.30 -28.21
C TRP A 17 -1.83 -4.91 -26.92
N LEU A 18 -1.07 -4.78 -25.83
CA LEU A 18 -1.50 -5.23 -24.51
C LEU A 18 -2.73 -4.45 -24.00
N CYS A 19 -2.81 -3.14 -24.27
CA CYS A 19 -3.97 -2.32 -23.94
C CYS A 19 -5.22 -2.77 -24.71
N GLU A 20 -5.09 -3.01 -26.01
CA GLU A 20 -6.17 -3.49 -26.87
C GLU A 20 -6.67 -4.88 -26.43
N ALA A 21 -5.75 -5.84 -26.25
CA ALA A 21 -6.07 -7.19 -25.79
C ALA A 21 -6.78 -7.21 -24.43
N MET A 22 -6.46 -6.27 -23.55
CA MET A 22 -7.06 -6.16 -22.22
C MET A 22 -8.32 -5.27 -22.21
N GLY A 23 -8.68 -4.63 -23.32
CA GLY A 23 -9.81 -3.71 -23.42
C GLY A 23 -9.67 -2.48 -22.52
N VAL A 24 -8.48 -1.86 -22.48
CA VAL A 24 -8.20 -0.64 -21.71
C VAL A 24 -7.56 0.43 -22.60
N SER A 25 -7.74 1.70 -22.26
CA SER A 25 -7.11 2.79 -23.00
C SER A 25 -5.62 2.91 -22.67
N ARG A 26 -4.82 3.28 -23.68
CA ARG A 26 -3.40 3.63 -23.52
C ARG A 26 -3.22 4.79 -22.55
N SER A 27 -4.04 5.84 -22.67
CA SER A 27 -4.04 6.99 -21.76
C SER A 27 -4.34 6.58 -20.31
N GLY A 28 -5.28 5.66 -20.10
CA GLY A 28 -5.60 5.10 -18.79
C GLY A 28 -4.42 4.33 -18.19
N PHE A 29 -3.71 3.54 -19.00
CA PHE A 29 -2.51 2.84 -18.55
C PHE A 29 -1.40 3.81 -18.13
N HIS A 30 -1.09 4.82 -18.95
CA HIS A 30 -0.07 5.81 -18.59
C HIS A 30 -0.47 6.67 -17.40
N ALA A 31 -1.74 7.05 -17.28
CA ALA A 31 -2.26 7.76 -16.11
C ALA A 31 -2.16 6.91 -14.85
N TRP A 32 -2.44 5.60 -14.93
CA TRP A 32 -2.24 4.65 -13.83
C TRP A 32 -0.75 4.50 -13.48
N LEU A 33 0.12 4.41 -14.49
CA LEU A 33 1.56 4.26 -14.30
C LEU A 33 2.19 5.48 -13.60
N ASN A 34 1.71 6.69 -13.94
CA ASN A 34 2.19 7.94 -13.36
C ASN A 34 1.41 8.38 -12.11
N ARG A 35 0.38 7.63 -11.70
CA ARG A 35 -0.45 8.01 -10.56
C ARG A 35 0.39 7.95 -9.29
N SER A 36 0.71 9.13 -8.76
CA SER A 36 1.35 9.24 -7.45
C SER A 36 0.46 8.64 -6.36
N PRO A 37 1.03 8.03 -5.31
CA PRO A 37 0.26 7.57 -4.17
C PRO A 37 -0.60 8.71 -3.62
N SER A 38 -1.86 8.41 -3.25
CA SER A 38 -2.74 9.41 -2.66
C SER A 38 -2.18 9.92 -1.33
N ALA A 39 -2.61 11.09 -0.87
CA ALA A 39 -2.21 11.62 0.44
C ALA A 39 -2.47 10.61 1.58
N ARG A 40 -3.61 9.91 1.51
CA ARG A 40 -3.94 8.81 2.43
C ARG A 40 -2.96 7.65 2.32
N SER A 41 -2.58 7.24 1.12
CA SER A 41 -1.61 6.15 0.92
C SER A 41 -0.25 6.50 1.50
N ARG A 42 0.21 7.75 1.33
CA ARG A 42 1.48 8.22 1.91
C ARG A 42 1.42 8.24 3.43
N SER A 43 0.34 8.77 4.00
CA SER A 43 0.14 8.77 5.46
C SER A 43 0.04 7.34 6.02
N ASP A 44 -0.64 6.44 5.31
CA ASP A 44 -0.73 5.02 5.69
C ASP A 44 0.62 4.32 5.61
N GLU A 45 1.49 4.70 4.67
CA GLU A 45 2.86 4.19 4.59
C GLU A 45 3.68 4.65 5.80
N THR A 46 3.63 5.93 6.17
CA THR A 46 4.34 6.46 7.36
C THR A 46 3.88 5.79 8.65
N VAL A 47 2.56 5.80 8.93
CA VAL A 47 2.01 5.14 10.13
C VAL A 47 2.23 3.64 10.07
N GLY A 48 2.15 3.07 8.87
CA GLY A 48 2.40 1.66 8.64
C GLY A 48 3.82 1.23 9.03
N GLN A 49 4.84 2.03 8.75
CA GLN A 49 6.19 1.72 9.19
C GLN A 49 6.32 1.71 10.72
N GLN A 50 5.69 2.66 11.41
CA GLN A 50 5.71 2.72 12.88
C GLN A 50 4.96 1.52 13.49
N VAL A 51 3.82 1.12 12.92
CA VAL A 51 3.09 -0.10 13.27
C VAL A 51 4.00 -1.33 13.16
N LYS A 52 4.74 -1.45 12.05
CA LYS A 52 5.67 -2.57 11.82
C LYS A 52 6.82 -2.57 12.83
N VAL A 53 7.39 -1.40 13.12
CA VAL A 53 8.48 -1.26 14.11
C VAL A 53 8.03 -1.70 15.50
N SER A 54 6.89 -1.21 16.00
CA SER A 54 6.35 -1.63 17.31
C SER A 54 6.04 -3.13 17.33
N PHE A 55 5.45 -3.68 16.27
CA PHE A 55 5.16 -5.11 16.19
C PHE A 55 6.43 -5.97 16.24
N LEU A 56 7.47 -5.61 15.48
CA LEU A 56 8.75 -6.33 15.48
C LEU A 56 9.50 -6.18 16.80
N ALA A 57 9.47 -5.00 17.42
CA ALA A 57 10.07 -4.76 18.74
C ALA A 57 9.40 -5.59 19.85
N SER A 58 8.15 -6.01 19.64
CA SER A 58 7.40 -6.87 20.55
C SER A 58 7.59 -8.38 20.34
N ASP A 59 8.59 -8.79 19.55
CA ASP A 59 8.76 -10.17 19.09
C ASP A 59 7.50 -10.72 18.39
N GLN A 60 6.77 -9.85 17.70
CA GLN A 60 5.53 -10.19 16.98
C GLN A 60 4.39 -10.68 17.88
N THR A 61 4.47 -10.42 19.20
CA THR A 61 3.46 -10.87 20.16
C THR A 61 2.32 -9.86 20.35
N TYR A 62 2.53 -8.60 19.97
CA TYR A 62 1.55 -7.54 20.17
C TYR A 62 0.45 -7.59 19.11
N GLY A 63 -0.80 -7.59 19.57
CA GLY A 63 -1.96 -7.33 18.72
C GLY A 63 -2.22 -5.82 18.56
N ALA A 64 -3.16 -5.47 17.69
CA ALA A 64 -3.45 -4.08 17.30
C ALA A 64 -3.65 -3.10 18.45
N ARG A 65 -4.29 -3.51 19.56
CA ARG A 65 -4.47 -2.64 20.72
C ARG A 65 -3.17 -2.26 21.42
N ARG A 66 -2.20 -3.17 21.49
CA ARG A 66 -0.90 -2.91 22.13
C ARG A 66 -0.04 -2.03 21.24
N VAL A 67 0.06 -2.39 19.95
CA VAL A 67 0.73 -1.56 18.94
C VAL A 67 0.16 -0.14 18.88
N TRP A 68 -1.18 0.00 18.94
CA TRP A 68 -1.84 1.31 18.98
C TRP A 68 -1.44 2.15 20.20
N ARG A 69 -1.24 1.53 21.37
CA ARG A 69 -0.77 2.24 22.57
C ARG A 69 0.68 2.70 22.42
N ASP A 70 1.54 1.88 21.83
CA ASP A 70 2.94 2.25 21.56
C ASP A 70 2.99 3.45 20.61
N LEU A 71 2.21 3.41 19.52
CA LEU A 71 2.08 4.53 18.58
C LEU A 71 1.63 5.82 19.27
N LEU A 72 0.65 5.76 20.18
CA LEU A 72 0.22 6.92 20.95
C LEU A 72 1.32 7.44 21.89
N ALA A 73 2.08 6.54 22.52
CA ALA A 73 3.21 6.90 23.38
C ALA A 73 4.34 7.58 22.58
N ASP A 74 4.52 7.16 21.32
CA ASP A 74 5.46 7.76 20.37
C ASP A 74 4.93 9.07 19.72
N GLY A 75 3.77 9.55 20.14
CA GLY A 75 3.17 10.81 19.66
C GLY A 75 2.46 10.70 18.30
N VAL A 76 2.16 9.49 17.84
CA VAL A 76 1.48 9.25 16.55
C VAL A 76 -0.04 9.28 16.75
N GLU A 77 -0.69 10.33 16.24
CA GLU A 77 -2.14 10.43 16.25
C GLU A 77 -2.77 9.49 15.21
N CYS A 78 -3.21 8.32 15.66
CA CYS A 78 -3.93 7.37 14.82
C CYS A 78 -5.03 6.62 15.59
N GLY A 79 -6.11 6.27 14.90
CA GLY A 79 -7.20 5.47 15.48
C GLY A 79 -6.91 3.97 15.44
N LEU A 80 -7.44 3.23 16.41
CA LEU A 80 -7.25 1.77 16.53
C LEU A 80 -7.61 1.01 15.24
N HIS A 81 -8.74 1.32 14.60
CA HIS A 81 -9.14 0.66 13.35
C HIS A 81 -8.18 0.89 12.19
N ARG A 82 -7.47 2.02 12.19
CA ARG A 82 -6.41 2.29 11.22
C ARG A 82 -5.25 1.34 11.45
N VAL A 83 -4.82 1.16 12.71
CA VAL A 83 -3.77 0.21 13.10
C VAL A 83 -4.16 -1.22 12.75
N GLU A 84 -5.38 -1.65 13.10
CA GLU A 84 -5.89 -2.99 12.77
C GLU A 84 -5.82 -3.27 11.27
N ARG A 85 -6.28 -2.32 10.45
CA ARG A 85 -6.22 -2.44 8.99
C ARG A 85 -4.77 -2.50 8.49
N LEU A 86 -3.89 -1.64 9.00
CA LEU A 86 -2.48 -1.60 8.59
C LEU A 86 -1.73 -2.87 8.97
N MET A 87 -1.95 -3.40 10.17
CA MET A 87 -1.38 -4.69 10.58
C MET A 87 -1.84 -5.83 9.66
N ARG A 88 -3.12 -5.88 9.27
CA ARG A 88 -3.61 -6.90 8.31
C ARG A 88 -3.02 -6.78 6.92
N LEU A 89 -2.66 -5.57 6.48
CA LEU A 89 -2.05 -5.34 5.17
C LEU A 89 -0.55 -5.64 5.16
N GLN A 90 0.08 -5.76 6.33
CA GLN A 90 1.53 -5.91 6.49
C GLN A 90 1.95 -7.25 7.10
N ALA A 91 1.01 -8.02 7.65
CA ALA A 91 1.20 -9.42 8.03
C ALA A 91 1.47 -10.28 6.78
#